data_AF-A0A7K4B621-F1
#
_entry.id   AF-A0A7K4B621-F1
#
_cell.length_a   1.000
_cell.length_b   1.000
_cell.length_c   1.000
_cell.angle_alpha   90.00
_cell.angle_beta   90.00
_cell.angle_gamma   90.00
#
_symmetry.space_group_name_H-M   'P 1'
#
loop_
_entity.id
_entity.type
_entity.pdbx_description
1 polymer ?
#
loop_
_entity_poly.entity_id
_entity_poly.type
_entity_poly.pdbx_seq_one_letter_code
_entity_poly.pdbx_strand_id
1 'polypeptide(L)'
;MNLMVFVDENGKIIYSESYDIQNKVMRQVPDFFSTRLDSNHPLMNMSDPHVQTAGFLILPEDILLVSSQPIIYSDYSGQAKGVFIIGKYLNIDEVNRIGTLTQPGIRFHRIDNNTLSRDIIAHIKDNSEGNYGYVQALNFETVQGYILLKDIQGNDGLVLQITKERDIFNKGFETTIQVLLIILTGSLILGMVLIFFLNSLIIKRVDSIACQVKKISNQTTLGERITLAGDDELSGLADEINRMLETIEQTQKKLQESEYQFRDLVESLPDYIVVYGKNKNIIYINPAAARAIGYEPDAMIGLPVMLMIGQNFRKLVTRYMKKKGNRRRNSCI
;
A
#
# COMPACT_ATOMS: atom_id res chain seq x y z
N MET A 1 55.52 24.13 -1.39
CA MET A 1 56.10 24.29 -0.05
C MET A 1 56.13 25.76 0.24
N ASN A 2 55.63 26.19 1.40
CA ASN A 2 55.45 27.61 1.72
C ASN A 2 56.36 28.08 2.84
N LEU A 3 56.79 27.19 3.72
CA LEU A 3 57.59 27.53 4.87
C LEU A 3 58.70 26.50 5.02
N MET A 4 59.89 26.98 5.35
CA MET A 4 61.05 26.17 5.72
C MET A 4 61.71 26.80 6.94
N VAL A 5 61.96 26.01 7.99
CA VAL A 5 62.60 26.47 9.23
C VAL A 5 63.60 25.41 9.68
N PHE A 6 64.83 25.83 9.95
CA PHE A 6 65.87 25.01 10.59
C PHE A 6 66.08 25.53 12.00
N VAL A 7 66.05 24.61 12.95
CA VAL A 7 66.08 24.90 14.37
C VAL A 7 67.17 24.07 15.02
N ASP A 8 67.93 24.66 15.95
CA ASP A 8 68.93 23.93 16.73
C ASP A 8 68.30 23.08 17.85
N GLU A 9 69.15 22.40 18.64
CA GLU A 9 68.73 21.56 19.78
C GLU A 9 67.91 22.31 20.84
N ASN A 10 68.06 23.64 20.93
CA ASN A 10 67.42 24.48 21.94
C ASN A 10 66.16 25.18 21.43
N GLY A 11 65.71 24.91 20.21
CA GLY A 11 64.55 25.61 19.64
C GLY A 11 64.89 26.94 18.97
N LYS A 12 66.17 27.31 18.85
CA LYS A 12 66.57 28.56 18.21
C LYS A 12 66.59 28.40 16.69
N ILE A 13 65.90 29.30 16.00
CA ILE A 13 65.90 29.36 14.54
C ILE A 13 67.31 29.70 14.03
N ILE A 14 67.89 28.80 13.24
CA ILE A 14 69.16 28.99 12.54
C ILE A 14 68.92 29.58 11.14
N TYR A 15 67.87 29.12 10.48
CA TYR A 15 67.44 29.61 9.17
C TYR A 15 65.93 29.50 9.06
N SER A 16 65.29 30.49 8.44
CA SER A 16 63.87 30.40 8.14
C SER A 16 63.51 31.20 6.89
N GLU A 17 62.60 30.66 6.11
CA GLU A 17 62.11 31.26 4.88
C GLU A 17 60.62 30.93 4.72
N SER A 18 59.81 31.94 4.38
CA SER A 18 58.39 31.77 4.07
C SER A 18 58.04 32.44 2.75
N TYR A 19 57.29 31.73 1.92
CA TYR A 19 56.94 32.11 0.56
C TYR A 19 55.44 31.92 0.32
N ASP A 20 54.78 33.00 -0.09
CA ASP A 20 53.42 32.95 -0.60
C ASP A 20 53.45 32.58 -2.09
N ILE A 21 53.06 31.34 -2.38
CA ILE A 21 53.04 30.80 -3.75
C ILE A 21 52.04 31.54 -4.65
N GLN A 22 50.95 32.09 -4.08
CA GLN A 22 49.89 32.71 -4.87
C GLN A 22 50.32 34.10 -5.35
N ASN A 23 50.77 34.91 -4.40
CA ASN A 23 51.21 36.27 -4.67
C ASN A 23 52.66 36.33 -5.17
N LYS A 24 53.37 35.19 -5.13
CA LYS A 24 54.78 35.03 -5.51
C LYS A 24 55.73 35.95 -4.74
N VAL A 25 55.40 36.21 -3.47
CA VAL A 25 56.17 37.11 -2.59
C VAL A 25 56.69 36.39 -1.36
N MET A 26 57.84 36.86 -0.87
CA MET A 26 58.37 36.46 0.42
C MET A 26 57.46 36.98 1.54
N ARG A 27 57.12 36.11 2.48
CA ARG A 27 56.33 36.45 3.67
C ARG A 27 57.22 36.33 4.90
N GLN A 28 56.90 37.09 5.95
CA GLN A 28 57.52 36.88 7.25
C GLN A 28 57.11 35.52 7.81
N VAL A 29 58.08 34.82 8.39
CA VAL A 29 57.84 33.56 9.09
C VAL A 29 56.97 33.86 10.32
N PRO A 30 55.90 33.09 10.56
CA PRO A 30 55.01 33.35 11.69
C PRO A 30 55.75 33.41 13.03
N ASP A 31 55.41 34.39 13.87
CA ASP A 31 56.02 34.60 15.19
C ASP A 31 55.90 33.39 16.12
N PHE A 32 54.98 32.46 15.83
CA PHE A 32 54.90 31.17 16.49
C PHE A 32 56.26 30.46 16.57
N PHE A 33 57.01 30.42 15.47
CA PHE A 33 58.28 29.70 15.41
C PHE A 33 59.39 30.35 16.24
N SER A 34 59.31 31.66 16.49
CA SER A 34 60.30 32.39 17.29
C SER A 34 59.94 32.47 18.78
N THR A 35 58.65 32.34 19.12
CA THR A 35 58.16 32.61 20.49
C THR A 35 57.61 31.40 21.23
N ARG A 36 57.20 30.34 20.52
CA ARG A 36 56.47 29.20 21.12
C ARG A 36 57.05 27.82 20.76
N LEU A 37 58.18 27.77 20.08
CA LEU A 37 58.85 26.53 19.73
C LEU A 37 59.88 26.17 20.82
N ASP A 38 59.42 25.49 21.87
CA ASP A 38 60.27 24.98 22.95
C ASP A 38 60.67 23.51 22.73
N SER A 39 61.62 22.99 23.51
CA SER A 39 62.10 21.60 23.41
C SER A 39 61.01 20.54 23.67
N ASN A 40 59.88 20.94 24.27
CA ASN A 40 58.75 20.04 24.56
C ASN A 40 57.71 20.04 23.43
N HIS A 41 57.76 20.99 22.50
CA HIS A 41 56.81 21.07 21.41
C HIS A 41 56.91 19.81 20.53
N PRO A 42 55.80 19.21 20.06
CA PRO A 42 55.84 17.98 19.24
C PRO A 42 56.68 18.10 17.95
N LEU A 43 56.79 19.31 17.40
CA LEU A 43 57.67 19.57 16.25
C LEU A 43 59.16 19.43 16.59
N MET A 44 59.55 19.57 17.85
CA MET A 44 60.92 19.42 18.34
C MET A 44 61.23 17.98 18.79
N ASN A 45 60.40 17.00 18.44
CA ASN A 45 60.66 15.60 18.78
C ASN A 45 61.93 15.09 18.08
N MET A 46 63.00 14.96 18.85
CA MET A 46 64.30 14.44 18.41
C MET A 46 64.60 13.04 18.96
N SER A 47 63.63 12.41 19.62
CA SER A 47 63.86 11.15 20.37
C SER A 47 64.13 9.96 19.46
N ASP A 48 63.54 9.95 18.26
CA ASP A 48 63.72 8.91 17.25
C ASP A 48 63.97 9.57 15.88
N PRO A 49 65.16 9.40 15.27
CA PRO A 49 65.49 9.96 13.96
C PRO A 49 64.64 9.44 12.80
N HIS A 50 63.92 8.33 12.98
CA HIS A 50 63.03 7.75 11.98
C HIS A 50 61.59 8.23 12.11
N VAL A 51 61.23 8.89 13.22
CA VAL A 51 59.87 9.38 13.46
C VAL A 51 59.74 10.80 12.92
N GLN A 52 58.90 10.93 11.90
CA GLN A 52 58.44 12.21 11.39
C GLN A 52 57.23 12.66 12.20
N THR A 53 57.25 13.90 12.70
CA THR A 53 56.04 14.52 13.25
C THR A 53 55.35 15.29 12.14
N ALA A 54 54.05 15.12 11.96
CA ALA A 54 53.25 15.90 11.02
C ALA A 54 51.86 16.19 11.61
N GLY A 55 51.28 17.34 11.26
CA GLY A 55 49.97 17.73 11.76
C GLY A 55 49.55 19.13 11.34
N PHE A 56 48.43 19.58 11.89
CA PHE A 56 47.93 20.93 11.68
C PHE A 56 48.45 21.86 12.77
N LEU A 57 48.97 23.02 12.35
CA LEU A 57 49.30 24.13 13.22
C LEU A 57 48.32 25.26 12.96
N ILE A 58 47.57 25.64 13.98
CA ILE A 58 46.54 26.68 13.89
C ILE A 58 47.15 27.98 14.41
N LEU A 59 47.35 28.94 13.51
CA LEU A 59 47.87 30.27 13.81
C LEU A 59 46.71 31.27 13.91
N PRO A 60 46.92 32.46 14.50
CA PRO A 60 45.87 33.47 14.66
C PRO A 60 45.16 33.85 13.36
N GLU A 61 45.87 33.86 12.23
CA GLU A 61 45.31 34.24 10.92
C GLU A 61 45.25 33.07 9.92
N ASP A 62 46.12 32.07 10.06
CA ASP A 62 46.33 31.02 9.05
C ASP A 62 46.30 29.61 9.65
N ILE A 63 46.01 28.61 8.81
CA ILE A 63 46.20 27.20 9.15
C ILE A 63 47.40 26.69 8.34
N LEU A 64 48.32 25.99 9.00
CA LEU A 64 49.53 25.48 8.38
C LEU A 64 49.58 23.96 8.55
N LEU A 65 49.70 23.22 7.44
CA LEU A 65 50.08 21.82 7.48
C LEU A 65 51.58 21.77 7.66
N VAL A 66 52.04 21.25 8.79
CA VAL A 66 53.45 21.22 9.17
C VAL A 66 53.95 19.80 9.27
N SER A 67 55.23 19.64 8.96
CA SER A 67 55.96 18.44 9.30
C SER A 67 57.37 18.78 9.74
N SER A 68 57.89 18.02 10.70
CA SER A 68 59.24 18.14 11.20
C SER A 68 59.98 16.81 11.17
N GLN A 69 61.28 16.90 10.94
CA GLN A 69 62.20 15.78 10.95
C GLN A 69 63.53 16.16 11.64
N PRO A 70 64.07 15.32 12.54
CA PRO A 70 65.39 15.57 13.14
C PRO A 70 66.51 15.59 12.10
N ILE A 71 67.48 16.48 12.29
CA ILE A 71 68.66 16.60 11.44
C ILE A 71 69.79 15.77 12.06
N ILE A 72 70.17 14.71 11.35
CA ILE A 72 71.19 13.72 11.74
C ILE A 72 72.15 13.47 10.57
N TYR A 73 73.25 12.76 10.84
CA TYR A 73 74.17 12.33 9.79
C TYR A 73 73.51 11.34 8.83
N SER A 74 74.04 11.26 7.60
CA SER A 74 73.48 10.40 6.53
C SER A 74 73.51 8.90 6.86
N ASP A 75 74.32 8.49 7.83
CA ASP A 75 74.41 7.12 8.33
C ASP A 75 73.48 6.85 9.54
N TYR A 76 72.62 7.82 9.87
CA TYR A 76 71.72 7.79 11.04
C TYR A 76 72.44 7.64 12.39
N SER A 77 73.75 7.89 12.42
CA SER A 77 74.52 7.86 13.66
C SER A 77 74.46 9.19 14.41
N GLY A 78 74.69 9.14 15.72
CA GLY A 78 74.78 10.32 16.57
C GLY A 78 73.43 10.86 17.07
N GLN A 79 73.51 11.93 17.86
CA GLN A 79 72.32 12.64 18.36
C GLN A 79 71.87 13.67 17.33
N ALA A 80 70.56 13.86 17.20
CA ALA A 80 70.01 14.92 16.38
C ALA A 80 70.53 16.28 16.84
N LYS A 81 71.05 17.07 15.89
CA LYS A 81 71.65 18.40 16.14
C LYS A 81 70.66 19.55 15.98
N GLY A 82 69.40 19.21 15.71
CA GLY A 82 68.37 20.16 15.34
C GLY A 82 67.22 19.49 14.62
N VAL A 83 66.28 20.29 14.16
CA VAL A 83 65.10 19.84 13.43
C VAL A 83 64.89 20.69 12.18
N PHE A 84 64.52 20.01 11.11
CA PHE A 84 64.05 20.60 9.87
C PHE A 84 62.52 20.59 9.87
N ILE A 85 61.92 21.78 9.78
CA ILE A 85 60.47 21.97 9.74
C ILE A 85 60.09 22.53 8.38
N ILE A 86 59.11 21.89 7.74
CA ILE A 86 58.49 22.39 6.52
C ILE A 86 57.00 22.59 6.74
N GLY A 87 56.46 23.61 6.08
CA GLY A 87 55.05 23.97 6.18
C GLY A 87 54.42 24.29 4.83
N LYS A 88 53.11 24.05 4.75
CA LYS A 88 52.25 24.45 3.66
C LYS A 88 51.01 25.15 4.20
N TYR A 89 50.71 26.36 3.73
CA TYR A 89 49.51 27.07 4.15
C TYR A 89 48.27 26.39 3.57
N LEU A 90 47.28 26.15 4.42
CA LEU A 90 45.99 25.60 4.06
C LEU A 90 45.01 26.76 3.83
N ASN A 91 45.16 27.44 2.70
CA ASN A 91 44.27 28.51 2.27
C ASN A 91 43.07 27.95 1.48
N ILE A 92 42.11 28.82 1.14
CA ILE A 92 40.88 28.38 0.46
C ILE A 92 41.15 27.68 -0.88
N ASP A 93 42.15 28.13 -1.64
CA ASP A 93 42.50 27.54 -2.92
C ASP A 93 43.19 26.18 -2.77
N GLU A 94 44.04 26.01 -1.76
CA GLU A 94 44.65 24.73 -1.44
C GLU A 94 43.61 23.74 -0.94
N VAL A 95 42.63 24.19 -0.14
CA VAL A 95 41.48 23.37 0.27
C VAL A 95 40.65 22.97 -0.95
N ASN A 96 40.38 23.89 -1.87
CA ASN A 96 39.67 23.58 -3.12
C ASN A 96 40.49 22.62 -4.01
N ARG A 97 41.82 22.76 -4.05
CA ARG A 97 42.73 21.84 -4.76
C ARG A 97 42.69 20.43 -4.16
N ILE A 98 42.63 20.31 -2.83
CA ILE A 98 42.46 19.02 -2.16
C ILE A 98 41.06 18.47 -2.42
N GLY A 99 40.02 19.31 -2.29
CA GLY A 99 38.62 18.94 -2.51
C GLY A 99 38.35 18.45 -3.93
N THR A 100 38.91 19.10 -4.95
CA THR A 100 38.76 18.64 -6.35
C THR A 100 39.36 17.25 -6.60
N LEU A 101 40.38 16.85 -5.83
CA LEU A 101 40.99 15.52 -5.93
C LEU A 101 40.22 14.45 -5.15
N THR A 102 39.50 14.81 -4.08
CA THR A 102 38.86 13.84 -3.18
C THR A 102 37.34 13.91 -3.21
N GLN A 103 36.75 15.08 -2.94
CA GLN A 103 35.30 15.36 -2.97
C GLN A 103 35.04 16.88 -3.09
N PRO A 104 34.22 17.37 -4.02
CA PRO A 104 33.82 18.77 -4.05
C PRO A 104 33.02 19.13 -2.79
N GLY A 105 33.22 20.33 -2.23
CA GLY A 105 32.46 20.81 -1.06
C GLY A 105 33.15 20.64 0.30
N ILE A 106 34.46 20.36 0.34
CA ILE A 106 35.26 20.35 1.55
C ILE A 106 35.58 21.79 2.00
N ARG A 107 35.37 22.09 3.28
CA ARG A 107 35.74 23.36 3.92
C ARG A 107 36.36 23.11 5.28
N PHE A 108 37.29 23.96 5.67
CA PHE A 108 37.89 23.95 6.99
C PHE A 108 37.40 25.15 7.78
N HIS A 109 36.90 24.91 8.99
CA HIS A 109 36.39 25.92 9.89
C HIS A 109 37.22 25.91 11.17
N ARG A 110 37.67 27.08 11.59
CA ARG A 110 38.29 27.21 12.90
C ARG A 110 37.22 27.34 13.97
N ILE A 111 37.46 26.71 15.11
CA ILE A 111 36.52 26.73 16.25
C ILE A 111 36.45 28.13 16.89
N ASP A 112 37.53 28.90 16.84
CA ASP A 112 37.65 30.23 17.44
C ASP A 112 36.96 31.35 16.66
N ASN A 113 36.82 31.21 15.33
CA ASN A 113 36.32 32.28 14.45
C ASN A 113 34.77 32.37 14.38
N ASN A 114 34.04 31.66 15.26
CA ASN A 114 32.58 31.66 15.36
C ASN A 114 31.83 31.47 14.02
N THR A 115 32.46 30.83 13.04
CA THR A 115 31.89 30.60 11.70
C THR A 115 30.85 29.47 11.67
N LEU A 116 30.91 28.58 12.65
CA LEU A 116 29.95 27.50 12.88
C LEU A 116 29.05 27.87 14.07
N SER A 117 27.77 27.49 14.00
CA SER A 117 26.84 27.65 15.12
C SER A 117 27.35 26.92 16.36
N ARG A 118 27.13 27.50 17.54
CA ARG A 118 27.54 26.91 18.83
C ARG A 118 26.90 25.54 19.05
N ASP A 119 25.68 25.34 18.55
CA ASP A 119 24.97 24.06 18.65
C ASP A 119 25.67 22.94 17.86
N ILE A 120 26.18 23.27 16.66
CA ILE A 120 26.92 22.32 15.82
C ILE A 120 28.24 21.95 16.50
N ILE A 121 28.94 22.93 17.08
CA ILE A 121 30.20 22.68 17.80
C ILE A 121 29.96 21.77 19.02
N ALA A 122 28.87 21.99 19.75
CA ALA A 122 28.49 21.12 20.87
C ALA A 122 28.22 19.68 20.40
N HIS A 123 27.41 19.50 19.35
CA HIS A 123 27.15 18.18 18.77
C HIS A 123 28.39 17.49 18.23
N ILE A 124 29.32 18.23 17.62
CA ILE A 124 30.59 17.67 17.17
C ILE A 124 31.40 17.15 18.36
N LYS A 125 31.51 17.94 19.45
CA LYS A 125 32.27 17.55 20.63
C LYS A 125 31.67 16.33 21.33
N ASP A 126 30.35 16.33 21.55
CA ASP A 126 29.65 15.22 22.20
C ASP A 126 29.80 13.90 21.40
N ASN A 127 29.85 13.96 20.07
CA ASN A 127 30.00 12.78 19.21
C ASN A 127 31.47 12.45 18.87
N SER A 128 32.43 13.30 19.25
CA SER A 128 33.84 13.14 18.88
C SER A 128 34.61 12.09 19.69
N GLU A 129 34.06 11.59 20.80
CA GLU A 129 34.71 10.57 21.65
C GLU A 129 34.99 9.25 20.92
N GLY A 130 34.34 9.01 19.76
CA GLY A 130 34.52 7.79 18.96
C GLY A 130 35.21 7.93 17.60
N ASN A 131 35.79 9.09 17.25
CA ASN A 131 36.27 9.41 15.89
C ASN A 131 35.17 9.34 14.79
N TYR A 132 33.90 9.27 15.17
CA TYR A 132 32.79 9.33 14.22
C TYR A 132 32.43 10.80 13.99
N GLY A 133 32.48 11.24 12.74
CA GLY A 133 32.03 12.60 12.38
C GLY A 133 30.55 12.80 12.69
N TYR A 134 30.15 14.04 12.97
CA TYR A 134 28.76 14.43 13.12
C TYR A 134 28.14 14.67 11.73
N VAL A 135 27.04 14.00 11.42
CA VAL A 135 26.37 14.12 10.11
C VAL A 135 24.95 14.62 10.30
N GLN A 136 24.58 15.65 9.55
CA GLN A 136 23.22 16.19 9.53
C GLN A 136 22.71 16.40 8.11
N ALA A 137 21.43 16.11 7.89
CA ALA A 137 20.76 16.46 6.65
C ALA A 137 20.39 17.94 6.70
N LEU A 138 20.95 18.75 5.79
CA LEU A 138 20.62 20.17 5.70
C LEU A 138 19.25 20.35 5.04
N ASN A 139 18.97 19.55 4.01
CA ASN A 139 17.69 19.51 3.32
C ASN A 139 17.50 18.14 2.59
N PHE A 140 16.51 18.06 1.70
CA PHE A 140 16.25 16.87 0.90
C PHE A 140 17.35 16.57 -0.13
N GLU A 141 18.11 17.59 -0.53
CA GLU A 141 19.12 17.51 -1.59
C GLU A 141 20.55 17.41 -1.08
N THR A 142 20.83 17.82 0.16
CA THR A 142 22.20 17.96 0.67
C THR A 142 22.35 17.44 2.09
N VAL A 143 23.48 16.79 2.35
CA VAL A 143 23.91 16.33 3.65
C VAL A 143 25.26 16.95 3.98
N GLN A 144 25.46 17.33 5.24
CA GLN A 144 26.70 17.89 5.74
C GLN A 144 27.28 16.97 6.81
N GLY A 145 28.56 16.63 6.65
CA GLY A 145 29.35 15.94 7.66
C GLY A 145 30.38 16.89 8.26
N TYR A 146 30.63 16.75 9.55
CA TYR A 146 31.61 17.51 10.31
C TYR A 146 32.54 16.55 11.02
N ILE A 147 33.84 16.76 10.88
CA ILE A 147 34.86 15.97 11.57
C ILE A 147 35.73 16.94 12.36
N LEU A 148 35.89 16.65 13.65
CA LEU A 148 36.80 17.38 14.51
C LEU A 148 38.23 16.92 14.25
N LEU A 149 39.11 17.87 13.93
CA LEU A 149 40.53 17.65 13.73
C LEU A 149 41.31 18.33 14.84
N LYS A 150 42.20 17.56 15.46
CA LYS A 150 43.11 18.03 16.48
C LYS A 150 44.32 18.71 15.84
N ASP A 151 44.83 19.73 16.51
CA ASP A 151 46.12 20.33 16.16
C ASP A 151 47.28 19.38 16.50
N ILE A 152 48.50 19.77 16.14
CA ILE A 152 49.72 19.00 16.39
C ILE A 152 50.02 18.79 17.89
N GLN A 153 49.42 19.59 18.77
CA GLN A 153 49.53 19.48 20.23
C GLN A 153 48.40 18.66 20.85
N GLY A 154 47.43 18.18 20.04
CA GLY A 154 46.28 17.40 20.49
C GLY A 154 45.06 18.23 20.90
N ASN A 155 45.07 19.54 20.72
CA ASN A 155 43.95 20.42 21.05
C ASN A 155 42.91 20.45 19.92
N ASP A 156 41.64 20.57 20.30
CA ASP A 156 40.56 20.83 19.36
C ASP A 156 40.69 22.24 18.78
N GLY A 157 40.83 22.36 17.46
CA GLY A 157 40.88 23.70 16.86
C GLY A 157 40.34 23.80 15.44
N LEU A 158 40.19 22.68 14.74
CA LEU A 158 39.81 22.66 13.35
C LEU A 158 38.63 21.70 13.11
N VAL A 159 37.65 22.16 12.35
CA VAL A 159 36.51 21.35 11.92
C VAL A 159 36.55 21.22 10.40
N LEU A 160 36.59 19.98 9.93
CA LEU A 160 36.44 19.65 8.53
C LEU A 160 34.94 19.49 8.23
N GLN A 161 34.40 20.37 7.40
CA GLN A 161 33.04 20.27 6.88
C GLN A 161 33.08 19.65 5.47
N ILE A 162 32.25 18.64 5.24
CA ILE A 162 32.05 17.99 3.95
C ILE A 162 30.59 18.17 3.58
N THR A 163 30.31 18.78 2.42
CA THR A 163 28.95 18.90 1.89
C THR A 163 28.78 17.97 0.71
N LYS A 164 27.76 17.10 0.73
CA LYS A 164 27.49 16.13 -0.32
C LYS A 164 26.03 16.19 -0.77
N GLU A 165 25.79 16.03 -2.07
CA GLU A 165 24.45 15.90 -2.65
C GLU A 165 23.84 14.52 -2.33
N ARG A 166 22.54 14.49 -2.09
CA ARG A 166 21.74 13.32 -1.69
C ARG A 166 21.12 12.64 -2.91
N ASP A 167 21.92 12.39 -3.95
CA ASP A 167 21.45 11.77 -5.20
C ASP A 167 20.75 10.43 -4.97
N ILE A 168 21.24 9.65 -4.01
CA ILE A 168 20.65 8.36 -3.63
C ILE A 168 19.23 8.55 -3.10
N PHE A 169 18.98 9.60 -2.32
CA PHE A 169 17.65 9.89 -1.78
C PHE A 169 16.70 10.34 -2.89
N ASN A 170 17.13 11.28 -3.74
CA ASN A 170 16.34 11.76 -4.87
C ASN A 170 16.00 10.63 -5.84
N LYS A 171 16.99 9.78 -6.17
CA LYS A 171 16.77 8.63 -7.04
C LYS A 171 15.87 7.57 -6.38
N GLY A 172 15.96 7.41 -5.06
CA GLY A 172 15.05 6.57 -4.29
C GLY A 172 13.60 7.02 -4.41
N PHE A 173 13.34 8.32 -4.34
CA PHE A 173 12.00 8.87 -4.51
C PHE A 173 11.44 8.63 -5.92
N GLU A 174 12.21 8.92 -6.97
CA GLU A 174 11.81 8.63 -8.36
C GLU A 174 11.48 7.15 -8.56
N THR A 175 12.36 6.27 -8.06
CA THR A 175 12.19 4.82 -8.17
C THR A 175 10.92 4.36 -7.45
N THR A 176 10.63 4.94 -6.28
CA THR A 176 9.41 4.63 -5.52
C THR A 176 8.15 4.97 -6.32
N ILE A 177 8.10 6.17 -6.92
CA ILE A 177 6.96 6.57 -7.76
C ILE A 177 6.82 5.66 -8.98
N GLN A 178 7.93 5.30 -9.65
CA GLN A 178 7.91 4.39 -10.78
C GLN A 178 7.38 2.99 -10.41
N VAL A 179 7.82 2.43 -9.27
CA VAL A 179 7.33 1.15 -8.77
C VAL A 179 5.82 1.21 -8.49
N LEU A 180 5.33 2.29 -7.88
CA LEU A 180 3.89 2.47 -7.65
C LEU A 180 3.09 2.54 -8.96
N LEU A 181 3.61 3.23 -9.98
CA LEU A 181 2.97 3.29 -11.30
C LEU A 181 2.92 1.92 -11.99
N ILE A 182 3.99 1.12 -11.87
CA ILE A 182 4.03 -0.25 -12.40
C ILE A 182 3.00 -1.14 -11.68
N ILE A 183 2.90 -1.04 -10.35
CA ILE A 183 1.91 -1.81 -9.57
C ILE A 183 0.48 -1.39 -9.96
N LEU A 184 0.22 -0.09 -10.10
CA LEU A 184 -1.09 0.44 -10.48
C LEU A 184 -1.51 -0.04 -11.87
N THR A 185 -0.62 0.09 -12.86
CA THR A 185 -0.88 -0.35 -14.23
C THR A 185 -1.07 -1.87 -14.31
N GLY A 186 -0.22 -2.65 -13.62
CA GLY A 186 -0.38 -4.10 -13.51
C GLY A 186 -1.71 -4.51 -12.89
N SER A 187 -2.15 -3.82 -11.82
CA SER A 187 -3.43 -4.07 -11.16
C SER A 187 -4.63 -3.77 -12.07
N LEU A 188 -4.56 -2.69 -12.84
CA LEU A 188 -5.60 -2.34 -13.82
C LEU A 188 -5.70 -3.37 -14.94
N ILE A 189 -4.57 -3.80 -15.50
CA ILE A 189 -4.53 -4.83 -16.54
C ILE A 189 -5.10 -6.15 -16.02
N LEU A 190 -4.65 -6.58 -14.82
CA LEU A 190 -5.16 -7.79 -14.18
C LEU A 190 -6.67 -7.71 -13.93
N GLY A 191 -7.15 -6.57 -13.44
CA GLY A 191 -8.58 -6.33 -13.23
C GLY A 191 -9.38 -6.41 -14.53
N MET A 192 -8.88 -5.80 -15.60
CA MET A 192 -9.52 -5.84 -16.92
C MET A 192 -9.60 -7.26 -17.48
N VAL A 193 -8.51 -8.04 -17.36
CA VAL A 193 -8.46 -9.45 -17.76
C VAL A 193 -9.46 -10.27 -16.94
N LEU A 194 -9.48 -10.09 -15.61
CA LEU A 194 -10.39 -10.82 -14.73
C LEU A 194 -11.86 -10.52 -15.04
N ILE A 195 -12.22 -9.25 -15.27
CA ILE A 195 -13.57 -8.85 -15.69
C ILE A 195 -13.94 -9.49 -17.03
N PHE A 196 -13.01 -9.49 -17.99
CA PHE A 196 -13.24 -10.14 -19.29
C PHE A 196 -13.53 -11.64 -19.14
N PHE A 197 -12.75 -12.35 -18.31
CA PHE A 197 -12.98 -13.77 -18.03
C PHE A 197 -14.29 -14.03 -17.28
N LEU A 198 -14.59 -13.28 -16.21
CA LEU A 198 -15.85 -13.41 -15.48
C LEU A 198 -17.06 -13.19 -16.39
N ASN A 199 -16.99 -12.16 -17.25
CA ASN A 199 -18.07 -11.87 -18.19
C ASN A 199 -18.25 -12.99 -19.21
N SER A 200 -17.14 -13.52 -19.75
CA SER A 200 -17.21 -14.53 -20.80
C SER A 200 -17.54 -15.94 -20.29
N LEU A 201 -17.07 -16.31 -19.09
CA LEU A 201 -17.24 -17.67 -18.55
C LEU A 201 -18.50 -17.82 -17.69
N ILE A 202 -18.80 -16.84 -16.83
CA ILE A 202 -19.85 -16.99 -15.81
C ILE A 202 -21.06 -16.14 -16.17
N ILE A 203 -20.89 -14.82 -16.29
CA ILE A 203 -22.03 -13.87 -16.36
C ILE A 203 -22.92 -14.15 -17.57
N LYS A 204 -22.34 -14.36 -18.77
CA LYS A 204 -23.12 -14.70 -19.97
C LYS A 204 -23.95 -15.98 -19.82
N ARG A 205 -23.42 -17.01 -19.16
CA ARG A 205 -24.13 -18.29 -18.95
C ARG A 205 -25.26 -18.12 -17.94
N VAL A 206 -25.01 -17.43 -16.83
CA VAL A 206 -26.04 -17.10 -15.83
C VAL A 206 -27.17 -16.27 -16.46
N ASP A 207 -26.83 -15.26 -17.26
CA ASP A 207 -27.82 -14.42 -17.95
C ASP A 207 -28.66 -15.22 -18.94
N SER A 208 -28.04 -16.18 -19.67
CA SER A 208 -28.75 -17.11 -20.54
C SER A 208 -29.78 -17.96 -19.77
N ILE A 209 -29.40 -18.54 -18.63
CA ILE A 209 -30.32 -19.32 -17.77
C ILE A 209 -31.47 -18.42 -17.31
N ALA A 210 -31.16 -17.22 -16.80
CA ALA A 210 -32.17 -16.28 -16.31
C ALA A 210 -33.18 -15.89 -17.42
N CYS A 211 -32.70 -15.67 -18.64
CA CYS A 211 -33.54 -15.37 -19.80
C CYS A 211 -34.44 -16.55 -20.18
N GLN A 212 -33.90 -17.78 -20.21
CA GLN A 212 -34.65 -18.99 -20.51
C GLN A 212 -35.75 -19.24 -19.46
N VAL A 213 -35.43 -19.12 -18.17
CA VAL A 213 -36.42 -19.25 -17.07
C VAL A 213 -37.54 -18.23 -17.20
N LYS A 214 -37.20 -16.96 -17.47
CA LYS A 214 -38.19 -15.89 -17.66
C LYS A 214 -39.11 -16.16 -18.85
N LYS A 215 -38.57 -16.74 -19.92
CA LYS A 215 -39.35 -17.14 -21.10
C LYS A 215 -40.34 -18.27 -20.77
N ILE A 216 -39.87 -19.32 -20.10
CA ILE A 216 -40.71 -20.47 -19.69
C ILE A 216 -41.82 -20.01 -18.75
N SER A 217 -41.52 -19.16 -17.77
CA SER A 217 -42.52 -18.66 -16.81
C SER A 217 -43.64 -17.82 -17.44
N ASN A 218 -43.36 -17.16 -18.57
CA ASN A 218 -44.34 -16.30 -19.25
C ASN A 218 -45.16 -17.05 -20.31
N GLN A 219 -44.78 -18.28 -20.64
CA GLN A 219 -45.49 -19.12 -21.60
C GLN A 219 -46.36 -20.13 -20.87
N THR A 220 -47.55 -20.40 -21.42
CA THR A 220 -48.49 -21.39 -20.86
C THR A 220 -48.10 -22.84 -21.14
N THR A 221 -47.06 -23.06 -21.96
CA THR A 221 -46.58 -24.37 -22.39
C THR A 221 -45.43 -24.86 -21.50
N LEU A 222 -45.69 -25.87 -20.67
CA LEU A 222 -44.73 -26.46 -19.71
C LEU A 222 -43.68 -27.39 -20.34
N GLY A 223 -43.60 -27.47 -21.66
CA GLY A 223 -42.73 -28.41 -22.38
C GLY A 223 -41.32 -27.88 -22.67
N GLU A 224 -41.06 -26.57 -22.58
CA GLU A 224 -39.71 -26.04 -22.81
C GLU A 224 -38.78 -26.41 -21.64
N ARG A 225 -37.50 -26.62 -21.96
CA ARG A 225 -36.44 -26.98 -21.01
C ARG A 225 -35.25 -26.07 -21.18
N ILE A 226 -34.51 -25.88 -20.10
CA ILE A 226 -33.27 -25.10 -20.11
C ILE A 226 -32.20 -25.93 -20.79
N THR A 227 -31.50 -25.31 -21.75
CA THR A 227 -30.35 -25.90 -22.41
C THR A 227 -29.10 -25.10 -22.05
N LEU A 228 -28.11 -25.77 -21.48
CA LEU A 228 -26.82 -25.19 -21.14
C LEU A 228 -25.73 -26.20 -21.48
N ALA A 229 -24.70 -25.74 -22.18
CA ALA A 229 -23.51 -26.55 -22.44
C ALA A 229 -22.54 -26.43 -21.25
N GLY A 230 -21.88 -27.54 -20.94
CA GLY A 230 -20.90 -27.63 -19.85
C GLY A 230 -21.15 -28.85 -18.97
N ASP A 231 -20.22 -29.11 -18.07
CA ASP A 231 -20.32 -30.15 -17.04
C ASP A 231 -19.78 -29.58 -15.72
N ASP A 232 -20.41 -28.48 -15.30
CA ASP A 232 -20.02 -27.67 -14.14
C ASP A 232 -21.25 -27.36 -13.26
N GLU A 233 -21.06 -26.58 -12.20
CA GLU A 233 -22.11 -26.26 -11.22
C GLU A 233 -23.30 -25.53 -11.85
N LEU A 234 -23.08 -24.72 -12.89
CA LEU A 234 -24.16 -24.05 -13.62
C LEU A 234 -24.98 -25.04 -14.46
N SER A 235 -24.32 -26.05 -15.01
CA SER A 235 -24.99 -27.11 -15.77
C SER A 235 -25.81 -27.99 -14.82
N GLY A 236 -25.25 -28.35 -13.66
CA GLY A 236 -26.00 -29.04 -12.60
C GLY A 236 -27.22 -28.25 -12.10
N LEU A 237 -27.11 -26.92 -11.99
CA LEU A 237 -28.26 -26.07 -11.65
C LEU A 237 -29.34 -26.10 -12.74
N ALA A 238 -28.95 -26.07 -14.03
CA ALA A 238 -29.90 -26.16 -15.13
C ALA A 238 -30.67 -27.50 -15.12
N ASP A 239 -30.00 -28.60 -14.81
CA ASP A 239 -30.61 -29.92 -14.69
C ASP A 239 -31.60 -30.00 -13.52
N GLU A 240 -31.26 -29.41 -12.37
CA GLU A 240 -32.16 -29.39 -11.20
C GLU A 240 -33.41 -28.54 -11.49
N ILE A 241 -33.26 -27.41 -12.21
CA ILE A 241 -34.42 -26.63 -12.65
C ILE A 241 -35.28 -27.45 -13.64
N ASN A 242 -34.66 -28.20 -14.56
CA ASN A 242 -35.39 -29.06 -15.49
C ASN A 242 -36.20 -30.16 -14.76
N ARG A 243 -35.65 -30.76 -13.70
CA ARG A 243 -36.37 -31.72 -12.84
C ARG A 243 -37.57 -31.08 -12.12
N MET A 244 -37.40 -29.86 -11.63
CA MET A 244 -38.49 -29.11 -11.02
C MET A 244 -39.61 -28.84 -12.05
N LEU A 245 -39.26 -28.41 -13.27
CA LEU A 245 -40.22 -28.18 -14.36
C LEU A 245 -40.98 -29.46 -14.72
N GLU A 246 -40.29 -30.60 -14.80
CA GLU A 246 -40.92 -31.90 -15.03
C GLU A 246 -41.91 -32.26 -13.93
N THR A 247 -41.55 -32.02 -12.67
CA THR A 247 -42.44 -32.28 -11.51
C THR A 247 -43.70 -31.42 -11.57
N ILE A 248 -43.57 -30.14 -11.94
CA ILE A 248 -44.70 -29.22 -12.11
C ILE A 248 -45.62 -29.72 -13.23
N GLU A 249 -45.05 -30.08 -14.38
CA GLU A 249 -45.80 -30.59 -15.53
C GLU A 249 -46.57 -31.88 -15.18
N GLN A 250 -45.93 -32.84 -14.52
CA GLN A 250 -46.58 -34.07 -14.06
C GLN A 250 -47.68 -33.79 -13.05
N THR A 251 -47.48 -32.84 -12.13
CA THR A 251 -48.49 -32.47 -11.13
C THR A 251 -49.69 -31.81 -11.77
N GLN A 252 -49.48 -30.91 -12.73
CA GLN A 252 -50.56 -30.27 -13.47
C GLN A 252 -51.34 -31.27 -14.33
N LYS A 253 -50.65 -32.21 -15.00
CA LYS A 253 -51.30 -33.27 -15.76
C LYS A 253 -52.15 -34.18 -14.86
N LYS A 254 -51.62 -34.61 -13.72
CA LYS A 254 -52.39 -35.41 -12.73
C LYS A 254 -53.59 -34.64 -12.19
N LEU A 255 -53.45 -33.35 -11.91
CA LEU A 255 -54.56 -32.51 -11.48
C LEU A 255 -55.65 -32.46 -12.56
N GLN A 256 -55.26 -32.18 -13.81
CA GLN A 256 -56.17 -32.12 -14.93
C GLN A 256 -56.87 -33.47 -15.18
N GLU A 257 -56.14 -34.59 -15.14
CA GLU A 257 -56.71 -35.94 -15.22
C GLU A 257 -57.69 -36.22 -14.09
N SER A 258 -57.37 -35.80 -12.85
CA SER A 258 -58.28 -35.97 -11.71
C SER A 258 -59.54 -35.12 -11.82
N GLU A 259 -59.44 -33.90 -12.36
CA GLU A 259 -60.60 -33.03 -12.63
C GLU A 259 -61.49 -33.62 -13.72
N TYR A 260 -60.91 -34.15 -14.81
CA TYR A 260 -61.66 -34.85 -15.85
C TYR A 260 -62.36 -36.10 -15.31
N GLN A 261 -61.65 -36.98 -14.60
CA GLN A 261 -62.24 -38.18 -14.01
C GLN A 261 -63.34 -37.87 -13.01
N PHE A 262 -63.15 -36.84 -12.18
CA PHE A 262 -64.18 -36.39 -11.25
C PHE A 262 -65.42 -35.86 -12.00
N ARG A 263 -65.23 -35.05 -13.04
CA ARG A 263 -66.33 -34.53 -13.85
C ARG A 263 -67.10 -35.65 -14.54
N ASP A 264 -66.40 -36.57 -15.19
CA ASP A 264 -67.01 -37.70 -15.89
C ASP A 264 -67.78 -38.64 -14.93
N LEU A 265 -67.22 -38.88 -13.73
CA LEU A 265 -67.91 -39.64 -12.69
C LEU A 265 -69.21 -38.95 -12.26
N VAL A 266 -69.14 -37.66 -11.89
CA VAL A 266 -70.32 -36.93 -11.38
C VAL A 266 -71.40 -36.77 -12.46
N GLU A 267 -71.02 -36.62 -13.73
CA GLU A 267 -71.94 -36.51 -14.86
C GLU A 267 -72.62 -37.84 -15.24
N SER A 268 -71.94 -38.97 -15.02
CA SER A 268 -72.45 -40.32 -15.34
C SER A 268 -73.28 -40.97 -14.22
N LEU A 269 -73.24 -40.43 -12.99
CA LEU A 269 -74.00 -40.97 -11.87
C LEU A 269 -75.52 -40.84 -12.08
N PRO A 270 -76.31 -41.90 -11.80
CA PRO A 270 -77.77 -41.85 -11.90
C PRO A 270 -78.42 -41.02 -10.77
N ASP A 271 -77.69 -40.76 -9.68
CA ASP A 271 -78.16 -39.96 -8.56
C ASP A 271 -78.24 -38.47 -8.88
N TYR A 272 -79.16 -37.78 -8.22
CA TYR A 272 -79.34 -36.33 -8.40
C TYR A 272 -78.34 -35.53 -7.55
N ILE A 273 -77.38 -34.90 -8.22
CA ILE A 273 -76.35 -34.09 -7.57
C ILE A 273 -76.60 -32.61 -7.87
N VAL A 274 -76.84 -31.83 -6.81
CA VAL A 274 -77.02 -30.38 -6.88
C VAL A 274 -76.13 -29.72 -5.83
N VAL A 275 -75.20 -28.88 -6.27
CA VAL A 275 -74.34 -28.06 -5.41
C VAL A 275 -74.81 -26.62 -5.49
N TYR A 276 -75.04 -26.00 -4.34
CA TYR A 276 -75.46 -24.59 -4.25
C TYR A 276 -74.50 -23.78 -3.39
N GLY A 277 -74.32 -22.51 -3.76
CA GLY A 277 -73.44 -21.57 -3.10
C GLY A 277 -73.98 -21.02 -1.79
N LYS A 278 -73.20 -20.15 -1.16
CA LYS A 278 -73.59 -19.46 0.10
C LYS A 278 -74.93 -18.71 -0.03
N ASN A 279 -75.22 -18.16 -1.22
CA ASN A 279 -76.48 -17.45 -1.51
C ASN A 279 -77.64 -18.39 -1.88
N LYS A 280 -77.45 -19.71 -1.77
CA LYS A 280 -78.41 -20.76 -2.16
C LYS A 280 -78.75 -20.80 -3.65
N ASN A 281 -77.91 -20.20 -4.48
CA ASN A 281 -77.97 -20.33 -5.93
C ASN A 281 -77.22 -21.59 -6.35
N ILE A 282 -77.73 -22.31 -7.34
CA ILE A 282 -77.10 -23.52 -7.87
C ILE A 282 -75.77 -23.13 -8.54
N ILE A 283 -74.68 -23.77 -8.11
CA ILE A 283 -73.33 -23.63 -8.68
C ILE A 283 -73.03 -24.78 -9.63
N TYR A 284 -73.60 -25.95 -9.38
CA TYR A 284 -73.43 -27.13 -10.22
C TYR A 284 -74.65 -28.04 -10.10
N ILE A 285 -75.07 -28.64 -11.20
CA ILE A 285 -76.11 -29.66 -11.26
C ILE A 285 -75.67 -30.73 -12.27
N ASN A 286 -75.72 -32.00 -11.92
CA ASN A 286 -75.38 -33.06 -12.87
C ASN A 286 -76.52 -33.30 -13.88
N PRO A 287 -76.24 -33.89 -15.06
CA PRO A 287 -77.25 -34.12 -16.09
C PRO A 287 -78.44 -34.97 -15.64
N ALA A 288 -78.23 -35.94 -14.73
CA ALA A 288 -79.30 -36.74 -14.17
C ALA A 288 -80.32 -35.89 -13.38
N ALA A 289 -79.84 -35.01 -12.50
CA ALA A 289 -80.71 -34.11 -11.73
C ALA A 289 -81.45 -33.11 -12.61
N ALA A 290 -80.78 -32.56 -13.64
CA ALA A 290 -81.38 -31.59 -14.55
C ALA A 290 -82.48 -32.23 -15.42
N ARG A 291 -82.22 -33.41 -16.00
CA ARG A 291 -83.22 -34.16 -16.79
C ARG A 291 -84.44 -34.56 -15.97
N ALA A 292 -84.26 -34.93 -14.70
CA ALA A 292 -85.38 -35.31 -13.82
C ALA A 292 -86.38 -34.18 -13.56
N ILE A 293 -85.93 -32.92 -13.60
CA ILE A 293 -86.79 -31.74 -13.47
C ILE A 293 -87.19 -31.15 -14.82
N GLY A 294 -86.71 -31.70 -15.94
CA GLY A 294 -87.04 -31.27 -17.30
C GLY A 294 -86.28 -30.03 -17.79
N TYR A 295 -85.11 -29.75 -17.23
CA TYR A 295 -84.27 -28.60 -17.61
C TYR A 295 -82.90 -29.05 -18.10
N GLU A 296 -82.26 -28.21 -18.93
CA GLU A 296 -80.84 -28.34 -19.24
C GLU A 296 -79.98 -27.89 -18.04
N PRO A 297 -78.84 -28.55 -17.75
CA PRO A 297 -77.98 -28.20 -16.62
C PRO A 297 -77.62 -26.72 -16.56
N ASP A 298 -77.24 -26.13 -17.70
CA ASP A 298 -76.80 -24.74 -17.80
C ASP A 298 -77.91 -23.73 -17.48
N ALA A 299 -79.17 -24.05 -17.81
CA ALA A 299 -80.32 -23.20 -17.53
C ALA A 299 -80.64 -23.10 -16.03
N MET A 300 -80.11 -24.02 -15.23
CA MET A 300 -80.34 -24.10 -13.78
C MET A 300 -79.23 -23.41 -12.98
N ILE A 301 -78.06 -23.17 -13.56
CA ILE A 301 -76.94 -22.52 -12.88
C ILE A 301 -77.31 -21.07 -12.53
N GLY A 302 -76.99 -20.64 -11.31
CA GLY A 302 -77.31 -19.31 -10.79
C GLY A 302 -78.72 -19.14 -10.24
N LEU A 303 -79.65 -20.06 -10.54
CA LEU A 303 -81.01 -20.01 -10.00
C LEU A 303 -81.06 -20.43 -8.52
N PRO A 304 -82.01 -19.89 -7.72
CA PRO A 304 -82.20 -20.33 -6.34
C PRO A 304 -82.59 -21.81 -6.29
N VAL A 305 -81.85 -22.61 -5.51
CA VAL A 305 -82.09 -24.06 -5.33
C VAL A 305 -83.52 -24.38 -4.85
N MET A 306 -84.17 -23.39 -4.23
CA MET A 306 -85.56 -23.50 -3.76
C MET A 306 -86.58 -23.71 -4.89
N LEU A 307 -86.23 -23.36 -6.12
CA LEU A 307 -87.10 -23.56 -7.28
C LEU A 307 -87.33 -25.04 -7.60
N MET A 308 -86.32 -25.90 -7.35
CA MET A 308 -86.41 -27.35 -7.52
C MET A 308 -87.33 -28.04 -6.48
N ILE A 309 -87.74 -27.31 -5.46
CA ILE A 309 -88.53 -27.85 -4.35
C ILE A 309 -89.99 -27.48 -4.54
N GLY A 310 -90.86 -28.49 -4.63
CA GLY A 310 -92.31 -28.32 -4.74
C GLY A 310 -92.89 -27.48 -3.60
N GLN A 311 -93.90 -26.65 -3.90
CA GLN A 311 -94.42 -25.62 -2.99
C GLN A 311 -94.80 -26.16 -1.59
N ASN A 312 -95.37 -27.36 -1.54
CA ASN A 312 -95.80 -28.04 -0.30
C ASN A 312 -94.63 -28.34 0.65
N PHE A 313 -93.41 -28.54 0.13
CA PHE A 313 -92.23 -28.90 0.91
C PHE A 313 -91.30 -27.72 1.20
N ARG A 314 -91.55 -26.53 0.61
CA ARG A 314 -90.67 -25.37 0.77
C ARG A 314 -90.52 -24.90 2.22
N LYS A 315 -91.61 -24.91 3.01
CA LYS A 315 -91.57 -24.53 4.43
C LYS A 315 -90.71 -25.50 5.26
N LEU A 316 -90.80 -26.80 4.96
CA LEU A 316 -90.02 -27.84 5.63
C LEU A 316 -88.53 -27.71 5.31
N VAL A 317 -88.18 -27.62 4.02
CA VAL A 317 -86.77 -27.54 3.60
C VAL A 317 -86.14 -26.22 4.05
N THR A 318 -86.86 -25.10 4.03
CA THR A 318 -86.35 -23.82 4.56
C THR A 318 -86.01 -23.93 6.05
N ARG A 319 -86.87 -24.60 6.83
CA ARG A 319 -86.64 -24.84 8.27
C ARG A 319 -85.43 -25.75 8.50
N TYR A 320 -85.27 -26.80 7.68
CA TYR A 320 -84.13 -27.70 7.74
C TYR A 320 -82.80 -27.01 7.36
N MET A 321 -82.80 -26.22 6.27
CA MET A 321 -81.66 -25.42 5.84
C MET A 321 -81.25 -24.38 6.88
N LYS A 322 -82.21 -23.71 7.54
CA LYS A 322 -81.93 -22.77 8.66
C LYS A 322 -81.29 -23.50 9.85
N LYS A 323 -81.80 -24.68 10.23
CA LYS A 323 -81.27 -25.47 11.35
C LYS A 323 -79.84 -25.97 11.09
N LYS A 324 -79.55 -26.40 9.85
CA LYS A 324 -78.21 -26.85 9.44
C LYS A 324 -77.22 -25.68 9.29
N GLY A 325 -77.69 -24.51 8.84
CA GLY A 325 -76.92 -23.27 8.80
C GLY A 325 -76.51 -22.77 10.20
N ASN A 326 -77.39 -22.88 11.21
CA ASN A 326 -77.05 -22.55 12.59
C ASN A 326 -76.07 -23.55 13.23
N ARG A 327 -76.16 -24.85 12.92
CA ARG A 327 -75.20 -25.85 13.43
C ARG A 327 -73.78 -25.65 12.92
N ARG A 328 -73.59 -25.19 11.67
CA ARG A 328 -72.25 -24.85 11.14
C ARG A 328 -71.67 -23.55 11.73
N ARG A 329 -72.49 -22.64 12.27
CA ARG A 329 -72.02 -21.45 13.01
C ARG A 329 -71.58 -21.75 14.44
N ASN A 330 -72.13 -22.78 15.08
CA ASN A 330 -71.82 -23.14 16.47
C ASN A 330 -70.77 -24.28 16.60
N SER A 331 -70.07 -24.62 15.52
CA SER A 331 -69.03 -25.67 15.49
C SER A 331 -67.62 -25.11 15.25
N CYS A 332 -67.46 -23.78 15.27
CA CYS A 332 -66.16 -23.13 15.44
C CYS A 332 -66.16 -22.41 16.80
N ILE A 333 -65.88 -23.15 17.86
CA ILE A 333 -65.18 -22.66 19.06
C ILE A 333 -64.10 -23.70 19.34
#